data_AF-A0AAD7IHI9-F1
#
_entry.id   AF-A0AAD7IHI9-F1
#
_cell.length_a   1.000
_cell.length_b   1.000
_cell.length_c   1.000
_cell.angle_alpha   90.00
_cell.angle_beta   90.00
_cell.angle_gamma   90.00
#
_symmetry.space_group_name_H-M   'P 1'
#
loop_
_entity.id
_entity.type
_entity.pdbx_description
1 polymer ?
#
loop_
_entity_poly.entity_id
_entity_poly.type
_entity_poly.pdbx_seq_one_letter_code
_entity_poly.pdbx_strand_id
1 'polypeptide(L)'
;MSAIPFFLWRHFEARQLCALTQRVGVEGFFCIVRNSPDFTLAPQWFFTSEELKKYMPLATRKKWVTSEVGTKVEALAADYLKSCIRDMISEKLITITGDRNAQMQYVWYEQDIIQKYSIILVGWTFPELVNPSKLSTSLPALQELHDALKGGKCDFKRLSRDELEKRRATWEANVAAGRVEAKNRQGCSDKNVKRKRRADDDGEQGDSGENDNDNDGGNDKANGNDDRESNNEGPAP
;
A
#
# COMPACT_ATOMS: atom_id res chain seq x y z
N MET A 1 2.72 26.59 -26.81
CA MET A 1 2.48 26.87 -25.37
C MET A 1 3.76 27.44 -24.79
N SER A 2 3.73 28.70 -24.36
CA SER A 2 4.89 29.42 -23.84
C SER A 2 5.28 28.82 -22.49
N ALA A 3 6.47 28.23 -22.42
CA ALA A 3 7.08 27.84 -21.15
C ALA A 3 7.44 29.12 -20.41
N ILE A 4 6.65 29.49 -19.41
CA ILE A 4 7.04 30.52 -18.44
C ILE A 4 8.35 30.02 -17.81
N PRO A 5 9.46 30.77 -17.86
CA PRO A 5 10.70 30.35 -17.24
C PRO A 5 10.46 30.13 -15.75
N PHE A 6 10.76 28.93 -15.24
CA PHE A 6 10.58 28.50 -13.85
C PHE A 6 11.13 29.50 -12.81
N PHE A 7 12.11 30.31 -13.22
CA PHE A 7 12.69 31.43 -12.46
C PHE A 7 11.68 32.51 -12.05
N LEU A 8 10.69 32.81 -12.90
CA LEU A 8 9.63 33.80 -12.62
C LEU A 8 8.63 33.28 -11.59
N TRP A 9 8.36 31.97 -11.58
CA TRP A 9 7.43 31.34 -10.63
C TRP A 9 8.02 31.31 -9.21
N ARG A 10 9.31 30.96 -9.08
CA ARG A 10 10.04 30.97 -7.80
C ARG A 10 10.03 32.34 -7.11
N HIS A 11 10.03 33.44 -7.88
CA HIS A 11 10.01 34.79 -7.33
C HIS A 11 8.62 35.26 -6.90
N PHE A 12 7.55 34.77 -7.54
CA PHE A 12 6.20 35.22 -7.25
C PHE A 12 5.64 34.60 -5.96
N GLU A 13 5.76 33.29 -5.78
CA GLU A 13 5.21 32.60 -4.60
C GLU A 13 6.03 32.82 -3.33
N ALA A 14 7.37 32.87 -3.44
CA ALA A 14 8.24 33.18 -2.32
C ALA A 14 7.93 34.56 -1.70
N ARG A 15 7.57 35.54 -2.53
CA ARG A 15 7.20 36.89 -2.06
C ARG A 15 5.92 36.89 -1.24
N GLN A 16 4.92 36.10 -1.63
CA GLN A 16 3.66 36.02 -0.89
C GLN A 16 3.86 35.37 0.49
N LEU A 17 4.67 34.33 0.56
CA LEU A 17 5.00 33.67 1.83
C LEU A 17 5.84 34.57 2.74
N CYS A 18 6.84 35.27 2.20
CA CYS A 18 7.59 36.27 2.99
C CYS A 18 6.68 37.41 3.47
N ALA A 19 5.71 37.85 2.66
CA ALA A 19 4.74 38.87 3.05
C ALA A 19 3.81 38.40 4.18
N LEU A 20 3.41 37.12 4.19
CA LEU A 20 2.66 36.49 5.28
C LEU A 20 3.46 36.49 6.58
N THR A 21 4.75 36.13 6.52
CA THR A 21 5.65 36.18 7.68
C THR A 21 5.75 37.61 8.24
N GLN A 22 5.92 38.61 7.38
CA GLN A 22 6.06 40.01 7.80
C GLN A 22 4.77 40.62 8.38
N ARG A 23 3.59 40.20 7.91
CA ARG A 23 2.31 40.78 8.33
C ARG A 23 1.68 40.08 9.51
N VAL A 24 1.83 38.76 9.59
CA VAL A 24 1.05 37.92 10.51
C VAL A 24 1.94 36.98 11.35
N GLY A 25 3.26 37.02 11.15
CA GLY A 25 4.19 36.15 11.88
C GLY A 25 4.09 34.67 11.51
N VAL A 26 3.49 34.35 10.36
CA VAL A 26 3.36 32.96 9.89
C VAL A 26 4.65 32.52 9.22
N GLU A 27 5.26 31.47 9.76
CA GLU A 27 6.41 30.79 9.16
C GLU A 27 6.01 29.46 8.53
N GLY A 28 6.71 29.07 7.47
CA GLY A 28 6.44 27.82 6.77
C GLY A 28 7.54 27.43 5.79
N PHE A 29 7.37 26.25 5.22
CA PHE A 29 8.23 25.76 4.14
C PHE A 29 7.38 24.99 3.14
N PHE A 30 7.89 24.83 1.93
CA PHE A 30 7.30 23.94 0.93
C PHE A 30 8.38 23.20 0.16
N CYS A 31 8.00 22.03 -0.36
CA CYS A 31 8.82 21.20 -1.21
C CYS A 31 8.13 21.08 -2.58
N ILE A 32 8.86 21.40 -3.64
CA ILE A 32 8.43 21.16 -5.02
C ILE A 32 9.17 19.92 -5.49
N VAL A 33 8.39 18.91 -5.84
CA VAL A 33 8.86 17.67 -6.44
C VAL A 33 8.30 17.53 -7.85
N ARG A 34 9.00 16.78 -8.70
CA ARG A 34 8.47 16.43 -10.01
C ARG A 34 7.37 15.37 -9.89
N ASN A 35 6.43 15.41 -10.82
CA ASN A 35 5.38 14.41 -10.98
C ASN A 35 5.42 13.75 -12.37
N SER A 36 6.52 13.89 -13.12
CA SER A 36 6.73 13.28 -14.44
C SER A 36 8.20 12.89 -14.61
N PRO A 37 8.50 11.86 -15.42
CA PRO A 37 9.88 11.49 -15.77
C PRO A 37 10.52 12.46 -16.77
N ASP A 38 9.72 13.23 -17.51
CA ASP A 38 10.13 13.92 -18.74
C ASP A 38 10.93 15.18 -18.40
N PHE A 39 10.93 15.50 -17.11
CA PHE A 39 11.58 16.65 -16.54
C PHE A 39 12.42 16.21 -15.34
N THR A 40 13.73 16.41 -15.44
CA THR A 40 14.65 16.18 -14.33
C THR A 40 14.66 17.42 -13.43
N LEU A 41 13.95 17.32 -12.30
CA LEU A 41 13.99 18.32 -11.23
C LEU A 41 14.34 17.62 -9.92
N ALA A 42 15.45 17.98 -9.32
CA ALA A 42 15.73 17.59 -7.94
C ALA A 42 14.76 18.33 -7.00
N PRO A 43 14.28 17.70 -5.91
CA PRO A 43 13.37 18.31 -4.95
C PRO A 43 13.85 19.71 -4.53
N GLN A 44 13.03 20.72 -4.80
CA GLN A 44 13.34 22.10 -4.44
C GLN A 44 12.66 22.44 -3.12
N TRP A 45 13.41 23.06 -2.23
CA TRP A 45 12.91 23.44 -0.92
C TRP A 45 12.98 24.94 -0.75
N PHE A 46 11.92 25.50 -0.16
CA PHE A 46 11.88 26.89 0.25
C PHE A 46 11.44 26.95 1.71
N PHE A 47 12.13 27.78 2.49
CA PHE A 47 11.83 28.07 3.88
C PHE A 47 11.64 29.58 4.00
N THR A 48 10.63 30.01 4.77
CA THR A 48 10.41 31.44 5.04
C THR A 48 11.51 32.06 5.91
N SER A 49 12.14 31.25 6.76
CA SER A 49 13.22 31.66 7.68
C SER A 49 14.33 30.60 7.71
N GLU A 50 15.59 31.02 7.93
CA GLU A 50 16.71 30.08 8.09
C GLU A 50 16.68 29.41 9.47
N GLU A 51 16.06 30.05 10.45
CA GLU A 51 15.77 29.52 11.79
C GLU A 51 14.89 28.27 11.69
N LEU A 52 13.80 28.34 10.91
CA LEU A 52 12.91 27.20 10.70
C LEU A 52 13.65 26.01 10.08
N LYS A 53 14.50 26.27 9.09
CA LYS A 53 15.33 25.24 8.45
C LYS A 53 16.31 24.58 9.43
N LYS A 54 16.94 25.36 10.31
CA LYS A 54 17.82 24.85 11.38
C LYS A 54 17.05 24.11 12.48
N TYR A 55 15.79 24.48 12.69
CA TYR A 55 14.92 23.85 13.65
C TYR A 55 14.42 22.47 13.19
N MET A 56 14.22 22.25 11.87
CA MET A 56 13.68 20.97 11.36
C MET A 56 14.44 19.73 11.86
N PRO A 57 15.78 19.65 11.79
CA PRO A 57 16.53 18.52 12.34
C PRO A 57 16.45 18.36 13.86
N LEU A 58 16.15 19.44 14.60
CA LEU A 58 15.97 19.41 16.06
C LEU A 58 14.56 18.91 16.43
N ALA A 59 13.55 19.34 15.66
CA ALA A 59 12.15 19.01 15.90
C ALA A 59 11.83 17.55 15.58
N THR A 60 12.40 17.02 14.50
CA THR A 60 12.27 15.61 14.19
C THR A 60 13.32 14.85 14.98
N ARG A 61 12.89 14.03 15.95
CA ARG A 61 13.77 13.15 16.75
C ARG A 61 14.69 12.24 15.89
N LYS A 62 14.37 12.09 14.59
CA LYS A 62 15.21 11.47 13.55
C LYS A 62 15.89 12.57 12.73
N LYS A 63 17.15 12.38 12.32
CA LYS A 63 17.89 13.33 11.47
C LYS A 63 17.05 13.72 10.25
N TRP A 64 16.50 14.95 10.24
CA TRP A 64 15.85 15.51 9.06
C TRP A 64 16.91 15.76 8.01
N VAL A 65 16.87 14.96 6.94
CA VAL A 65 17.71 15.18 5.76
C VAL A 65 16.78 15.63 4.63
N THR A 66 16.83 16.92 4.31
CA THR A 66 15.96 17.57 3.33
C THR A 66 15.93 16.85 1.97
N SER A 67 17.08 16.30 1.54
CA SER A 67 17.17 15.48 0.32
C SER A 67 16.37 14.18 0.44
N GLU A 68 16.53 13.43 1.53
CA GLU A 68 15.80 12.17 1.75
C GLU A 68 14.29 12.40 1.87
N VAL A 69 13.88 13.46 2.55
CA VAL A 69 12.47 13.84 2.62
C VAL A 69 11.95 14.20 1.22
N GLY A 70 12.72 14.95 0.43
CA GLY A 70 12.36 15.28 -0.95
C GLY A 70 12.14 14.04 -1.81
N THR A 71 13.05 13.07 -1.73
CA THR A 71 12.91 11.78 -2.43
C THR A 71 11.68 10.99 -1.97
N LYS A 72 11.35 11.02 -0.68
CA LYS A 72 10.13 10.37 -0.14
C LYS A 72 8.86 11.07 -0.62
N VAL A 73 8.88 12.41 -0.71
CA VAL A 73 7.77 13.18 -1.26
C VAL A 73 7.61 12.93 -2.76
N GLU A 74 8.69 12.74 -3.51
CA GLU A 74 8.63 12.24 -4.90
C GLU A 74 7.97 10.86 -4.99
N ALA A 75 8.38 9.93 -4.12
CA ALA A 75 7.81 8.58 -4.07
C ALA A 75 6.32 8.58 -3.72
N LEU A 76 5.85 9.56 -2.94
CA LEU A 76 4.43 9.71 -2.58
C LEU A 76 3.52 9.79 -3.80
N ALA A 77 3.95 10.46 -4.87
CA ALA A 77 3.18 10.56 -6.10
C ALA A 77 2.98 9.18 -6.76
N ALA A 78 4.02 8.35 -6.77
CA ALA A 78 3.95 7.00 -7.29
C ALA A 78 3.04 6.10 -6.41
N ASP A 79 3.14 6.23 -5.09
CA ASP A 79 2.29 5.49 -4.16
C ASP A 79 0.82 5.88 -4.26
N TYR A 80 0.54 7.17 -4.47
CA TYR A 80 -0.80 7.66 -4.74
C TYR A 80 -1.38 7.03 -6.02
N LEU A 81 -0.63 7.04 -7.13
CA LEU A 81 -1.06 6.40 -8.38
C LEU A 81 -1.31 4.90 -8.22
N LYS A 82 -0.43 4.20 -7.49
CA LYS A 82 -0.63 2.78 -7.17
C LYS A 82 -1.92 2.54 -6.38
N SER A 83 -2.28 3.45 -5.47
CA SER A 83 -3.56 3.39 -4.75
C SER A 83 -4.73 3.55 -5.71
N CYS A 84 -4.72 4.60 -6.54
CA CYS A 84 -5.78 4.83 -7.53
C CYS A 84 -5.97 3.63 -8.47
N ILE A 85 -4.88 3.04 -8.96
CA ILE A 85 -4.92 1.83 -9.79
C ILE A 85 -5.58 0.67 -9.04
N ARG A 86 -5.22 0.44 -7.77
CA ARG A 86 -5.80 -0.62 -6.94
C ARG A 86 -7.31 -0.42 -6.74
N ASP A 87 -7.71 0.81 -6.46
CA ASP A 87 -9.11 1.16 -6.23
C ASP A 87 -9.93 0.96 -7.51
N MET A 88 -9.42 1.42 -8.66
CA MET A 88 -10.07 1.21 -9.97
C MET A 88 -10.20 -0.26 -10.35
N ILE A 89 -9.15 -1.07 -10.12
CA ILE A 89 -9.22 -2.51 -10.39
C ILE A 89 -10.31 -3.14 -9.52
N SER A 90 -10.37 -2.77 -8.25
CA SER A 90 -11.36 -3.29 -7.30
C SER A 90 -12.78 -2.89 -7.71
N GLU A 91 -12.99 -1.63 -8.08
CA GLU A 91 -14.27 -1.11 -8.58
C GLU A 91 -14.72 -1.85 -9.85
N LYS A 92 -13.84 -1.98 -10.85
CA LYS A 92 -14.14 -2.69 -12.11
C LYS A 92 -14.44 -4.17 -11.87
N LEU A 93 -13.70 -4.81 -10.97
CA LEU A 93 -13.93 -6.20 -10.57
C LEU A 93 -15.31 -6.38 -9.93
N ILE A 94 -15.66 -5.53 -8.96
CA ILE A 94 -16.98 -5.55 -8.31
C ILE A 94 -18.08 -5.31 -9.35
N THR A 95 -17.88 -4.35 -10.25
CA THR A 95 -18.85 -3.98 -11.28
C THR A 95 -19.13 -5.15 -12.23
N ILE A 96 -18.09 -5.82 -12.74
CA ILE A 96 -18.28 -6.91 -13.69
C ILE A 96 -18.80 -8.19 -13.04
N THR A 97 -18.41 -8.46 -11.80
CA THR A 97 -18.83 -9.66 -11.05
C THR A 97 -20.22 -9.51 -10.45
N GLY A 98 -20.61 -8.29 -10.08
CA GLY A 98 -21.79 -8.01 -9.26
C GLY A 98 -21.62 -8.33 -7.77
N ASP A 99 -20.43 -8.77 -7.35
CA ASP A 99 -20.12 -9.12 -5.96
C ASP A 99 -19.33 -7.99 -5.30
N ARG A 100 -19.95 -7.32 -4.32
CA ARG A 100 -19.33 -6.21 -3.57
C ARG A 100 -18.13 -6.63 -2.73
N ASN A 101 -18.03 -7.92 -2.41
CA ASN A 101 -16.93 -8.48 -1.63
C ASN A 101 -15.86 -9.12 -2.53
N ALA A 102 -15.96 -8.97 -3.85
CA ALA A 102 -14.94 -9.46 -4.77
C ALA A 102 -13.61 -8.75 -4.49
N GLN A 103 -12.59 -9.54 -4.15
CA GLN A 103 -11.23 -9.05 -3.95
C GLN A 103 -10.31 -9.61 -5.03
N MET A 104 -9.45 -8.74 -5.57
CA MET A 104 -8.49 -9.13 -6.59
C MET A 104 -7.43 -10.08 -6.00
N GLN A 105 -7.21 -11.22 -6.66
CA GLN A 105 -6.17 -12.18 -6.31
C GLN A 105 -5.15 -12.26 -7.42
N TYR A 106 -3.90 -11.90 -7.12
CA TYR A 106 -2.81 -11.90 -8.10
C TYR A 106 -2.05 -13.23 -8.12
N VAL A 107 -1.83 -13.85 -6.94
CA VAL A 107 -1.11 -15.15 -6.83
C VAL A 107 -1.98 -16.29 -7.35
N TRP A 108 -3.24 -16.34 -6.91
CA TRP A 108 -4.20 -17.37 -7.29
C TRP A 108 -5.16 -16.89 -8.38
N TYR A 109 -4.69 -16.02 -9.27
CA TYR A 109 -5.50 -15.33 -10.27
C TYR A 109 -6.30 -16.30 -11.15
N GLU A 110 -5.67 -17.37 -11.62
CA GLU A 110 -6.33 -18.36 -12.47
C GLU A 110 -7.50 -19.08 -11.75
N GLN A 111 -7.35 -19.37 -10.46
CA GLN A 111 -8.40 -20.05 -9.68
C GLN A 111 -9.48 -19.09 -9.17
N ASP A 112 -9.06 -18.05 -8.44
CA ASP A 112 -9.96 -17.20 -7.66
C ASP A 112 -10.59 -16.08 -8.49
N ILE A 113 -10.05 -15.76 -9.68
CA ILE A 113 -10.60 -14.77 -10.60
C ILE A 113 -11.16 -15.43 -11.86
N ILE A 114 -10.31 -16.12 -12.63
CA ILE A 114 -10.72 -16.69 -13.91
C ILE A 114 -11.72 -17.83 -13.71
N GLN A 115 -11.38 -18.89 -12.98
CA GLN A 115 -12.28 -20.03 -12.82
C GLN A 115 -13.51 -19.72 -11.97
N LYS A 116 -13.37 -18.86 -10.96
CA LYS A 116 -14.47 -18.50 -10.05
C LYS A 116 -15.49 -17.56 -10.68
N TYR A 117 -15.04 -16.48 -11.32
CA TYR A 117 -15.93 -15.45 -11.87
C TYR A 117 -16.07 -15.50 -13.39
N SER A 118 -15.31 -16.36 -14.08
CA SER A 118 -15.30 -16.45 -15.54
C SER A 118 -14.91 -15.14 -16.22
N ILE A 119 -13.97 -14.41 -15.62
CA ILE A 119 -13.48 -13.13 -16.14
C ILE A 119 -11.97 -13.14 -16.32
N ILE A 120 -11.49 -12.37 -17.30
CA ILE A 120 -10.08 -12.16 -17.56
C ILE A 120 -9.80 -10.67 -17.75
N LEU A 121 -8.77 -10.17 -17.08
CA LEU A 121 -8.21 -8.84 -17.30
C LEU A 121 -7.41 -8.84 -18.60
N VAL A 122 -7.81 -7.99 -19.54
CA VAL A 122 -7.15 -7.83 -20.86
C VAL A 122 -6.54 -6.44 -20.94
N GLY A 123 -5.43 -6.31 -21.68
CA GLY A 123 -4.79 -5.01 -21.93
C GLY A 123 -3.97 -4.46 -20.76
N TRP A 124 -3.50 -5.34 -19.87
CA TRP A 124 -2.54 -4.99 -18.85
C TRP A 124 -1.22 -4.54 -19.49
N THR A 125 -0.67 -3.41 -19.05
CA THR A 125 0.48 -2.75 -19.70
C THR A 125 1.84 -3.27 -19.24
N PHE A 126 1.90 -3.96 -18.10
CA PHE A 126 3.13 -4.56 -17.59
C PHE A 126 3.30 -6.01 -18.09
N PRO A 127 4.54 -6.53 -18.14
CA PRO A 127 4.79 -7.90 -18.61
C PRO A 127 4.14 -8.96 -17.71
N GLU A 128 4.03 -8.69 -16.41
CA GLU A 128 3.46 -9.61 -15.43
C GLU A 128 2.29 -8.97 -14.68
N LEU A 129 1.27 -9.78 -14.39
CA LEU A 129 0.14 -9.38 -13.56
C LEU A 129 0.51 -9.51 -12.09
N VAL A 130 1.00 -8.42 -11.52
CA VAL A 130 1.40 -8.34 -10.10
C VAL A 130 0.52 -7.35 -9.34
N ASN A 131 0.53 -7.46 -8.02
CA ASN A 131 -0.15 -6.50 -7.16
C ASN A 131 0.39 -5.07 -7.41
N PRO A 132 -0.46 -4.04 -7.55
CA PRO A 132 -0.04 -2.66 -7.77
C PRO A 132 1.03 -2.15 -6.80
N SER A 133 1.02 -2.59 -5.54
CA SER A 133 2.05 -2.22 -4.56
C SER A 133 3.45 -2.69 -4.94
N LYS A 134 3.55 -3.82 -5.66
CA LYS A 134 4.81 -4.42 -6.14
C LYS A 134 5.26 -3.87 -7.50
N LEU A 135 4.46 -3.03 -8.16
CA LEU A 135 4.86 -2.37 -9.39
C LEU A 135 6.04 -1.41 -9.11
N SER A 136 6.80 -1.11 -10.16
CA SER A 136 7.89 -0.14 -10.08
C SER A 136 7.38 1.25 -9.66
N THR A 137 8.27 2.08 -9.12
CA THR A 137 7.98 3.49 -8.79
C THR A 137 8.08 4.41 -10.01
N SER A 138 8.13 3.83 -11.22
CA SER A 138 8.20 4.56 -12.47
C SER A 138 6.85 5.22 -12.78
N LEU A 139 6.75 6.52 -12.53
CA LEU A 139 5.54 7.32 -12.79
C LEU A 139 4.94 7.12 -14.20
N PRO A 140 5.73 7.03 -15.29
CA PRO A 140 5.18 6.86 -16.66
C PRO A 140 4.44 5.56 -16.85
N ALA A 141 5.04 4.47 -16.39
CA ALA A 141 4.46 3.15 -16.54
C ALA A 141 3.18 3.03 -15.69
N LEU A 142 3.18 3.64 -14.50
CA LEU A 142 1.99 3.72 -13.65
C LEU A 142 0.90 4.60 -14.29
N GLN A 143 1.27 5.74 -14.87
CA GLN A 143 0.33 6.63 -15.56
C GLN A 143 -0.27 5.96 -16.79
N GLU A 144 0.54 5.27 -17.59
CA GLU A 144 0.07 4.51 -18.75
C GLU A 144 -0.93 3.42 -18.34
N LEU A 145 -0.63 2.68 -17.27
CA LEU A 145 -1.56 1.68 -16.74
C LEU A 145 -2.87 2.32 -16.25
N HIS A 146 -2.76 3.41 -15.48
CA HIS A 146 -3.90 4.16 -14.98
C HIS A 146 -4.78 4.67 -16.13
N ASP A 147 -4.17 5.23 -17.17
CA ASP A 147 -4.88 5.75 -18.34
C ASP A 147 -5.45 4.62 -19.20
N ALA A 148 -4.79 3.46 -19.28
CA ALA A 148 -5.32 2.28 -19.93
C ALA A 148 -6.57 1.75 -19.21
N LEU A 149 -6.56 1.70 -17.87
CA LEU A 149 -7.72 1.33 -17.06
C LEU A 149 -8.86 2.33 -17.22
N LYS A 150 -8.55 3.64 -17.22
CA LYS A 150 -9.53 4.71 -17.36
C LYS A 150 -10.13 4.74 -18.76
N GLY A 151 -9.30 4.54 -19.79
CA GLY A 151 -9.69 4.52 -21.19
C GLY A 151 -10.31 3.20 -21.65
N GLY A 152 -10.44 2.20 -20.78
CA GLY A 152 -11.00 0.88 -21.11
C GLY A 152 -10.11 0.01 -22.00
N LYS A 153 -8.85 0.41 -22.25
CA LYS A 153 -7.85 -0.44 -22.90
C LYS A 153 -7.48 -1.61 -22.01
N CYS A 154 -7.40 -1.34 -20.70
CA CYS A 154 -7.28 -2.36 -19.67
C CYS A 154 -8.64 -2.55 -18.99
N ASP A 155 -9.27 -3.70 -19.18
CA ASP A 155 -10.55 -3.99 -18.54
C ASP A 155 -10.78 -5.48 -18.34
N PHE A 156 -11.70 -5.81 -17.43
CA PHE A 156 -12.16 -7.17 -17.26
C PHE A 156 -13.14 -7.52 -18.39
N LYS A 157 -12.99 -8.72 -18.94
CA LYS A 157 -13.89 -9.31 -19.94
C LYS A 157 -14.41 -10.64 -19.43
N ARG A 158 -15.70 -10.90 -19.67
CA ARG A 158 -16.29 -12.21 -19.42
C ARG A 158 -15.83 -13.20 -20.49
N LEU A 159 -15.39 -14.36 -20.05
CA LEU A 159 -15.05 -15.49 -20.91
C LEU A 159 -16.30 -16.27 -21.28
N SER A 160 -16.34 -16.81 -22.49
CA SER A 160 -17.36 -17.79 -22.86
C SER A 160 -17.13 -19.10 -22.10
N ARG A 161 -18.19 -19.88 -21.92
CA ARG A 161 -18.12 -21.19 -21.27
C ARG A 161 -17.13 -22.12 -21.98
N ASP A 162 -17.14 -22.14 -23.30
CA ASP A 162 -16.27 -23.01 -24.10
C ASP A 162 -14.79 -22.64 -23.94
N GLU A 163 -14.49 -21.34 -23.86
CA GLU A 163 -13.14 -20.83 -23.63
C GLU A 163 -12.65 -21.17 -22.23
N LEU A 164 -13.54 -21.07 -21.24
CA LEU A 164 -13.25 -21.39 -19.86
C LEU A 164 -13.00 -22.88 -19.66
N GLU A 165 -13.79 -23.75 -20.29
CA GLU A 165 -13.60 -25.20 -20.21
C GLU A 165 -12.27 -25.64 -20.84
N LYS A 166 -11.92 -25.09 -22.01
CA LYS A 166 -10.59 -25.32 -22.62
C LYS A 166 -9.46 -24.86 -21.69
N ARG A 167 -9.61 -23.67 -21.12
CA ARG A 167 -8.60 -23.10 -20.22
C ARG A 167 -8.46 -23.91 -18.94
N ARG A 168 -9.58 -24.33 -18.35
CA ARG A 168 -9.62 -25.22 -17.19
C ARG A 168 -8.91 -26.54 -17.49
N ALA A 169 -9.20 -27.17 -18.62
CA ALA A 169 -8.53 -28.41 -19.02
C ALA A 169 -7.00 -28.23 -19.16
N THR A 170 -6.55 -27.13 -19.77
CA THR A 170 -5.10 -26.84 -19.85
C THR A 170 -4.48 -26.58 -18.48
N TRP A 171 -5.21 -25.92 -17.58
CA TRP A 171 -4.74 -25.64 -16.22
C TRP A 171 -4.67 -26.93 -15.39
N GLU A 172 -5.69 -27.79 -15.44
CA GLU A 172 -5.71 -29.09 -14.78
C GLU A 172 -4.59 -30.01 -15.29
N ALA A 173 -4.32 -30.01 -16.60
CA ALA A 173 -3.19 -30.73 -17.17
C ALA A 173 -1.83 -30.21 -16.63
N ASN A 174 -1.68 -28.90 -16.48
CA ASN A 174 -0.45 -28.30 -15.92
C ASN A 174 -0.29 -28.56 -14.42
N VAL A 175 -1.39 -28.62 -13.66
CA VAL A 175 -1.39 -29.01 -12.24
C VAL A 175 -1.02 -30.49 -12.11
N ALA A 176 -1.61 -31.37 -12.92
CA ALA A 176 -1.28 -32.79 -12.94
C ALA A 176 0.18 -33.04 -13.33
N ALA A 177 0.73 -32.22 -14.23
CA ALA A 177 2.15 -32.24 -14.59
C ALA A 177 3.08 -31.60 -13.54
N GLY A 178 2.54 -31.07 -12.44
CA GLY A 178 3.31 -30.42 -11.37
C GLY A 178 3.93 -29.07 -11.76
N ARG A 179 3.51 -28.47 -12.88
CA ARG A 179 4.03 -27.17 -13.36
C ARG A 179 3.38 -25.97 -12.67
N VAL A 180 2.20 -26.16 -12.10
CA VAL A 180 1.44 -25.12 -11.38
C VAL A 180 0.93 -25.70 -10.07
N GLU A 181 1.18 -25.00 -8.98
CA GLU A 181 0.65 -25.38 -7.67
C GLU A 181 -0.85 -25.10 -7.61
N ALA A 182 -1.63 -26.06 -7.11
CA ALA A 182 -3.02 -25.81 -6.77
C ALA A 182 -3.12 -25.33 -5.32
N LYS A 183 -3.92 -24.28 -5.08
CA LYS A 183 -4.21 -23.80 -3.73
C LYS A 183 -4.72 -24.93 -2.85
N ASN A 184 -3.92 -25.34 -1.87
CA ASN A 184 -4.34 -26.33 -0.89
C ASN A 184 -5.32 -25.67 0.08
N ARG A 185 -6.57 -26.17 0.14
CA ARG A 185 -7.53 -25.71 1.14
C ARG A 185 -7.13 -26.31 2.49
N GLN A 186 -6.48 -25.52 3.32
CA GLN A 186 -6.19 -25.87 4.70
C GLN A 186 -7.50 -26.27 5.37
N GLY A 187 -7.59 -27.53 5.80
CA GLY A 187 -8.78 -28.06 6.45
C GLY A 187 -9.06 -27.26 7.71
N CYS A 188 -10.30 -26.76 7.84
CA CYS A 188 -10.76 -26.15 9.08
C CYS A 188 -10.58 -27.15 10.23
N SER A 189 -9.85 -26.76 11.27
CA SER A 189 -9.52 -27.57 12.45
C SER A 189 -10.75 -28.03 13.24
N ASP A 190 -11.92 -27.45 12.95
CA ASP A 190 -13.15 -27.65 13.73
C ASP A 190 -13.90 -28.93 13.37
N LYS A 191 -13.37 -29.75 12.45
CA LYS A 191 -13.97 -31.04 12.07
C LYS A 191 -14.13 -32.04 13.22
N ASN A 192 -13.60 -31.77 14.42
CA ASN A 192 -13.77 -32.66 15.57
C ASN A 192 -14.22 -31.99 16.88
N VAL A 193 -14.64 -30.71 16.87
CA VAL A 193 -15.17 -30.09 18.09
C VAL A 193 -16.67 -30.38 18.19
N LYS A 194 -17.03 -31.39 19.00
CA LYS A 194 -18.42 -31.63 19.40
C LYS A 194 -18.97 -30.35 20.05
N ARG A 195 -19.83 -29.62 19.35
CA ARG A 195 -20.65 -28.54 19.94
C ARG A 195 -21.42 -29.11 21.13
N LYS A 196 -21.06 -28.69 22.35
CA LYS A 196 -21.84 -28.99 23.56
C LYS A 196 -23.18 -28.27 23.41
N ARG A 197 -24.27 -29.03 23.23
CA ARG A 197 -25.63 -28.49 23.23
C ARG A 197 -25.86 -27.85 24.60
N ARG A 198 -26.12 -26.55 24.66
CA ARG A 198 -26.70 -25.92 25.84
C ARG A 198 -28.16 -26.38 25.88
N ALA A 199 -28.55 -26.99 26.99
CA ALA A 199 -29.96 -27.24 27.28
C ALA A 199 -30.64 -25.88 27.49
N ASP A 200 -31.83 -25.73 26.95
CA ASP A 200 -32.73 -24.61 27.20
C ASP A 200 -33.00 -24.52 28.72
N ASP A 201 -32.84 -23.32 29.28
CA ASP A 201 -33.30 -22.99 30.63
C ASP A 201 -34.10 -21.68 30.51
N ASP A 202 -35.42 -21.84 30.54
CA ASP A 202 -36.40 -20.78 30.64
C ASP A 202 -36.42 -20.26 32.08
N GLY A 203 -36.35 -18.94 32.25
CA GLY A 203 -37.00 -18.28 33.39
C GLY A 203 -36.15 -17.45 34.35
N GLU A 204 -36.45 -16.15 34.31
CA GLU A 204 -36.59 -15.23 35.43
C GLU A 204 -35.41 -14.44 36.06
N GLN A 205 -35.82 -13.22 36.41
CA GLN A 205 -35.10 -12.01 36.82
C GLN A 205 -34.66 -12.02 38.29
N GLY A 206 -33.66 -11.19 38.59
CA GLY A 206 -33.31 -10.69 39.95
C GLY A 206 -31.80 -10.45 40.04
N ASP A 207 -31.31 -9.26 39.77
CA ASP A 207 -31.19 -8.08 40.66
C ASP A 207 -29.87 -8.04 41.47
N SER A 208 -29.16 -6.93 41.26
CA SER A 208 -28.13 -6.26 42.07
C SER A 208 -26.86 -7.00 42.54
N GLY A 209 -25.71 -6.38 42.26
CA GLY A 209 -24.43 -6.70 42.86
C GLY A 209 -23.26 -6.02 42.17
N GLU A 210 -23.06 -4.73 42.42
CA GLU A 210 -21.77 -4.04 42.21
C GLU A 210 -20.63 -4.82 42.88
N ASN A 211 -19.53 -4.99 42.14
CA ASN A 211 -18.19 -4.91 42.72
C ASN A 211 -17.18 -4.68 41.58
N ASP A 212 -16.61 -3.48 41.62
CA ASP A 212 -15.32 -3.17 41.05
C ASP A 212 -14.27 -4.17 41.54
N ASN A 213 -13.43 -4.65 40.63
CA ASN A 213 -12.03 -4.87 40.93
C ASN A 213 -11.23 -4.96 39.63
N ASP A 214 -10.39 -3.95 39.47
CA ASP A 214 -9.14 -4.01 38.73
C ASP A 214 -8.40 -5.31 39.03
N ASN A 215 -7.93 -6.00 37.99
CA ASN A 215 -6.68 -6.73 38.11
C ASN A 215 -5.93 -6.78 36.78
N ASP A 216 -5.02 -5.84 36.70
CA ASP A 216 -3.66 -6.01 36.21
C ASP A 216 -3.11 -7.44 36.41
N GLY A 217 -2.32 -7.89 35.44
CA GLY A 217 -1.85 -9.27 35.38
C GLY A 217 -0.87 -9.49 34.25
N GLY A 218 0.21 -8.71 34.27
CA GLY A 218 1.40 -8.99 33.49
C GLY A 218 1.89 -10.43 33.66
N ASN A 219 2.48 -10.96 32.61
CA ASN A 219 3.40 -12.07 32.77
C ASN A 219 4.68 -11.76 32.00
N ASP A 220 5.62 -11.22 32.75
CA ASP A 220 7.04 -11.19 32.44
C ASP A 220 7.54 -12.61 32.16
N LYS A 221 8.19 -12.78 31.01
CA LYS A 221 9.29 -13.73 30.89
C LYS A 221 10.53 -12.99 30.42
N ALA A 222 11.17 -12.37 31.40
CA ALA A 222 12.61 -12.23 31.40
C ALA A 222 13.24 -13.63 31.31
N ASN A 223 14.15 -13.80 30.36
CA ASN A 223 15.20 -14.79 30.50
C ASN A 223 16.49 -14.09 30.06
N GLY A 224 17.14 -13.46 31.03
CA GLY A 224 18.52 -13.03 30.92
C GLY A 224 19.43 -14.23 31.14
N ASN A 225 20.43 -14.36 30.30
CA ASN A 225 21.71 -14.93 30.66
C ASN A 225 22.76 -13.94 30.14
N ASP A 226 23.24 -13.09 31.05
CA ASP A 226 24.58 -12.51 30.97
C ASP A 226 25.59 -13.61 31.33
N ASP A 227 26.69 -13.70 30.58
CA ASP A 227 28.02 -13.45 31.15
C ASP A 227 29.16 -13.79 30.18
N ARG A 228 30.16 -12.91 30.20
CA ARG A 228 31.57 -13.01 29.76
C ARG A 228 31.98 -12.41 28.41
N GLU A 229 32.14 -11.10 28.44
CA GLU A 229 33.46 -10.44 28.53
C GLU A 229 34.68 -11.23 27.99
N SER A 230 35.25 -10.79 26.87
CA SER A 230 36.70 -10.67 26.74
C SER A 230 37.08 -9.57 25.74
N ASN A 231 37.80 -8.59 26.27
CA ASN A 231 38.50 -7.53 25.57
C ASN A 231 39.57 -8.11 24.64
N ASN A 232 39.77 -7.50 23.47
CA ASN A 232 41.15 -7.32 23.00
C ASN A 232 41.26 -6.12 22.05
N GLU A 233 41.91 -5.06 22.56
CA GLU A 233 42.43 -3.95 21.79
C GLU A 233 43.83 -4.29 21.24
N GLY A 234 44.02 -4.01 19.96
CA GLY A 234 45.26 -3.48 19.39
C GLY A 234 46.25 -4.46 18.75
N PRO A 235 47.26 -3.96 18.00
CA PRO A 235 47.31 -2.70 17.26
C PRO A 235 47.71 -2.90 15.77
N ALA A 236 47.54 -1.84 14.99
CA ALA A 236 48.05 -1.72 13.62
C ALA A 236 49.59 -1.61 13.59
N PRO A 237 50.18 -2.04 12.47
CA PRO A 237 51.18 -1.24 11.77
C PRO A 237 50.67 -0.74 10.41
#